data_AF-A0A0F0IKP6-F1
#
_entry.id   AF-A0A0F0IKP6-F1
#
_cell.length_a   1.000
_cell.length_b   1.000
_cell.length_c   1.000
_cell.angle_alpha   90.00
_cell.angle_beta   90.00
_cell.angle_gamma   90.00
#
_symmetry.space_group_name_H-M   'P 1'
#
loop_
_entity.id
_entity.type
_entity.pdbx_description
1 polymer ?
#
loop_
_entity_poly.entity_id
_entity_poly.type
_entity_poly.pdbx_seq_one_letter_code
_entity_poly.pdbx_strand_id
1 'polypeptide(L)'
;MSLSPAMQVKNRRKRYLDTHPEYFSADLELADPLLYDRLIRRFQTPAEREAEGRAKGFSGILQADLDRSEAKLDALSHPDPNAMFSYSRGPNGEILAEDKDEIPTSKEEGEKIWQWEMTLRFIRGEDRDFDYTTVDENDDYDDWNEEQERYFDDEEPEWIVEGTSGDDVRSRLQGETGVQDF
;
A
#
# COMPACT_ATOMS: atom_id res chain seq x y z
N MET A 1 -25.64 14.57 -0.74
CA MET A 1 -24.99 14.87 0.56
C MET A 1 -23.60 15.38 0.23
N SER A 2 -23.06 16.38 0.94
CA SER A 2 -21.67 16.80 0.72
C SER A 2 -20.73 15.73 1.28
N LEU A 3 -19.78 15.24 0.47
CA LEU A 3 -18.74 14.32 0.94
C LEU A 3 -17.93 14.95 2.07
N SER A 4 -17.37 14.12 2.95
CA SER A 4 -16.43 14.60 3.95
C SER A 4 -15.13 15.09 3.27
N PRO A 5 -14.40 16.06 3.87
CA PRO A 5 -13.12 16.52 3.32
C PRO A 5 -12.11 15.39 3.08
N ALA A 6 -12.09 14.38 3.97
CA ALA A 6 -11.22 13.21 3.81
C ALA A 6 -11.61 12.36 2.58
N MET A 7 -12.92 12.18 2.33
CA MET A 7 -13.39 11.48 1.13
C MET A 7 -13.12 12.27 -0.14
N GLN A 8 -13.20 13.60 -0.10
CA GLN A 8 -12.84 14.44 -1.26
C GLN A 8 -11.37 14.26 -1.64
N VAL A 9 -10.45 14.28 -0.66
CA VAL A 9 -9.02 14.02 -0.89
C VAL A 9 -8.79 12.63 -1.51
N LYS A 10 -9.40 11.60 -0.91
CA LYS A 10 -9.31 10.23 -1.44
C LYS A 10 -9.83 10.12 -2.89
N ASN A 11 -10.93 10.80 -3.21
CA ASN A 11 -11.50 10.84 -4.56
C ASN A 11 -10.59 11.56 -5.56
N ARG A 12 -10.02 12.72 -5.18
CA ARG A 12 -9.05 13.46 -6.03
C ARG A 12 -7.83 12.60 -6.35
N ARG A 13 -7.28 11.92 -5.34
CA ARG A 13 -6.16 10.98 -5.50
C ARG A 13 -6.51 9.81 -6.41
N LYS A 14 -7.70 9.22 -6.24
CA LYS A 14 -8.20 8.15 -7.13
C LYS A 14 -8.31 8.65 -8.58
N ARG A 15 -8.84 9.86 -8.77
CA ARG A 15 -9.00 10.48 -10.09
C ARG A 15 -7.66 10.77 -10.76
N TYR A 16 -6.68 11.22 -9.98
CA TYR A 16 -5.31 11.40 -10.45
C TYR A 16 -4.76 10.09 -11.03
N LEU A 17 -4.85 8.99 -10.28
CA LEU A 17 -4.36 7.68 -10.75
C LEU A 17 -5.08 7.19 -12.02
N ASP A 18 -6.38 7.43 -12.15
CA ASP A 18 -7.14 7.03 -13.35
C ASP A 18 -6.73 7.80 -14.61
N THR A 19 -6.18 9.01 -14.43
CA THR A 19 -5.75 9.88 -15.52
C THR A 19 -4.24 9.84 -15.78
N HIS A 20 -3.46 9.26 -14.85
CA HIS A 20 -1.99 9.20 -14.89
C HIS A 20 -1.49 7.75 -14.79
N PRO A 21 -1.71 6.92 -15.83
CA PRO A 21 -1.20 5.54 -15.85
C PRO A 21 0.33 5.45 -15.75
N GLU A 22 1.05 6.52 -16.10
CA GLU A 22 2.51 6.65 -15.95
C GLU A 22 3.01 6.58 -14.50
N TYR A 23 2.14 6.80 -13.51
CA TYR A 23 2.49 6.65 -12.10
C TYR A 23 3.00 5.22 -11.82
N PHE A 24 2.37 4.19 -12.40
CA PHE A 24 2.73 2.77 -12.22
C PHE A 24 3.96 2.35 -13.05
N SER A 25 5.02 3.16 -13.02
CA SER A 25 6.28 2.87 -13.68
C SER A 25 7.22 2.01 -12.82
N ALA A 26 8.34 1.57 -13.41
CA ALA A 26 9.37 0.82 -12.69
C ALA A 26 10.06 1.63 -11.58
N ASP A 27 9.96 2.97 -11.61
CA ASP A 27 10.60 3.83 -10.61
C ASP A 27 9.94 3.70 -9.23
N LEU A 28 8.68 3.23 -9.18
CA LEU A 28 7.98 2.89 -7.94
C LEU A 28 8.56 1.67 -7.20
N GLU A 29 9.56 0.97 -7.77
CA GLU A 29 10.32 -0.05 -7.04
C GLU A 29 10.93 0.51 -5.76
N LEU A 30 11.39 1.77 -5.77
CA LEU A 30 12.02 2.37 -4.59
C LEU A 30 11.00 2.76 -3.51
N ALA A 31 9.75 3.00 -3.89
CA ALA A 31 8.68 3.36 -2.97
C ALA A 31 8.24 2.19 -2.07
N ASP A 32 8.30 0.95 -2.59
CA ASP A 32 8.18 -0.27 -1.80
C ASP A 32 9.06 -1.40 -2.36
N PRO A 33 10.34 -1.45 -1.92
CA PRO A 33 11.31 -2.41 -2.45
C PRO A 33 10.94 -3.86 -2.15
N LEU A 34 10.19 -4.11 -1.07
CA LEU A 34 9.83 -5.46 -0.63
C LEU A 34 8.63 -6.00 -1.40
N LEU A 35 7.63 -5.15 -1.62
CA LEU A 35 6.47 -5.45 -2.44
C LEU A 35 6.90 -5.70 -3.90
N TYR A 36 7.73 -4.81 -4.46
CA TYR A 36 8.24 -4.95 -5.82
C TYR A 36 9.06 -6.24 -6.01
N ASP A 37 9.95 -6.57 -5.06
CA ASP A 37 10.76 -7.79 -5.11
C ASP A 37 9.88 -9.05 -5.21
N ARG A 38 8.77 -9.08 -4.44
CA ARG A 38 7.88 -10.23 -4.31
C ARG A 38 6.89 -10.36 -5.46
N LEU A 39 6.29 -9.25 -5.91
CA LEU A 39 5.21 -9.26 -6.88
C LEU A 39 5.67 -9.07 -8.32
N ILE A 40 6.79 -8.38 -8.55
CA ILE A 40 7.29 -8.06 -9.89
C ILE A 40 8.58 -8.81 -10.18
N ARG A 41 9.64 -8.54 -9.39
CA ARG A 41 10.98 -9.05 -9.65
C ARG A 41 11.05 -10.57 -9.62
N ARG A 42 10.23 -11.25 -8.81
CA ARG A 42 10.14 -12.72 -8.75
C ARG A 42 9.81 -13.37 -10.10
N PHE A 43 8.94 -12.77 -10.90
CA PHE A 43 8.49 -13.31 -12.18
C PHE A 43 9.36 -12.90 -13.37
N GLN A 44 10.32 -12.00 -13.17
CA GLN A 44 11.25 -11.62 -14.22
C GLN A 44 12.07 -12.82 -14.70
N THR A 45 12.25 -12.92 -16.00
CA THR A 45 13.17 -13.84 -16.65
C THR A 45 14.63 -13.41 -16.42
N PRO A 46 15.61 -14.32 -16.58
CA PRO A 46 17.03 -13.94 -16.55
C PRO A 46 17.38 -12.83 -17.55
N ALA A 47 16.75 -12.83 -18.72
CA ALA A 47 16.97 -11.81 -19.75
C ALA A 47 16.43 -10.43 -19.35
N GLU A 48 15.24 -10.36 -18.73
CA GLU A 48 14.68 -9.12 -18.18
C GLU A 48 15.57 -8.55 -17.06
N ARG A 49 16.04 -9.41 -16.14
CA ARG A 49 16.96 -9.00 -15.06
C ARG A 49 18.29 -8.49 -15.60
N GLU A 50 18.85 -9.13 -16.63
CA GLU A 50 20.09 -8.64 -17.24
C GLU A 50 19.88 -7.29 -17.94
N ALA A 51 18.77 -7.12 -18.65
CA ALA A 51 18.43 -5.85 -19.30
C ALA A 51 18.26 -4.72 -18.27
N GLU A 52 17.52 -4.97 -17.19
CA GLU A 52 17.33 -4.04 -16.09
C GLU A 52 18.66 -3.72 -15.39
N GLY A 53 19.47 -4.74 -15.08
CA GLY A 53 20.78 -4.55 -14.46
C GLY A 53 21.73 -3.75 -15.34
N ARG A 54 21.67 -3.92 -16.67
CA ARG A 54 22.43 -3.08 -17.62
C ARG A 54 21.93 -1.64 -17.66
N ALA A 55 20.61 -1.43 -17.56
CA ALA A 55 20.01 -0.09 -17.54
C ALA A 55 20.36 0.67 -16.25
N LYS A 56 20.25 0.01 -15.09
CA LYS A 56 20.58 0.58 -13.77
C LYS A 56 22.08 0.75 -13.54
N GLY A 57 22.90 -0.08 -14.18
CA GLY A 57 24.34 -0.14 -13.95
C GLY A 57 24.71 -0.63 -12.55
N PHE A 58 26.01 -0.72 -12.27
CA PHE A 58 26.50 -1.26 -10.99
C PHE A 58 26.00 -0.48 -9.77
N SER A 59 26.03 0.86 -9.84
CA SER A 59 25.60 1.71 -8.72
C SER A 59 24.11 1.57 -8.43
N GLY A 60 23.26 1.49 -9.46
CA GLY A 60 21.82 1.34 -9.28
C GLY A 60 21.44 -0.04 -8.72
N ILE A 61 22.15 -1.10 -9.13
CA ILE A 61 21.97 -2.43 -8.55
C ILE A 61 22.34 -2.41 -7.06
N LEU A 62 23.47 -1.81 -6.71
CA LEU A 62 23.91 -1.71 -5.31
C LEU A 62 22.90 -0.93 -4.46
N GLN A 63 22.37 0.17 -4.99
CA GLN A 63 21.35 0.96 -4.28
C GLN A 63 20.08 0.15 -4.04
N ALA A 64 19.52 -0.49 -5.07
CA ALA A 64 18.33 -1.34 -4.91
C ALA A 64 18.57 -2.52 -3.94
N ASP A 65 19.79 -3.06 -3.88
CA ASP A 65 20.15 -4.11 -2.92
C ASP A 65 20.20 -3.57 -1.48
N LEU A 66 20.77 -2.38 -1.28
CA LEU A 66 20.81 -1.69 0.01
C LEU A 66 19.41 -1.34 0.49
N ASP A 67 18.61 -0.69 -0.35
CA ASP A 67 17.25 -0.26 -0.01
C ASP A 67 16.37 -1.47 0.39
N ARG A 68 16.46 -2.59 -0.35
CA ARG A 68 15.78 -3.84 0.03
C ARG A 68 16.28 -4.41 1.36
N SER A 69 17.57 -4.27 1.66
CA SER A 69 18.12 -4.77 2.93
C SER A 69 17.70 -3.91 4.12
N GLU A 70 17.65 -2.59 3.94
CA GLU A 70 17.19 -1.63 4.94
C GLU A 70 15.70 -1.78 5.18
N ALA A 71 14.90 -1.89 4.12
CA ALA A 71 13.45 -2.10 4.24
C ALA A 71 13.12 -3.41 4.98
N LYS A 72 13.89 -4.51 4.77
CA LYS A 72 13.72 -5.75 5.54
C LYS A 72 14.00 -5.56 7.03
N LEU A 73 15.01 -4.78 7.37
CA LEU A 73 15.35 -4.49 8.76
C LEU A 73 14.28 -3.61 9.41
N ASP A 74 13.80 -2.61 8.68
CA ASP A 74 12.74 -1.71 9.13
C ASP A 74 11.43 -2.46 9.36
N ALA A 75 10.99 -3.29 8.40
CA ALA A 75 9.78 -4.10 8.53
C ALA A 75 9.82 -5.08 9.73
N LEU A 76 11.02 -5.50 10.14
CA LEU A 76 11.20 -6.32 11.34
C LEU A 76 11.10 -5.50 12.63
N SER A 77 11.64 -4.27 12.65
CA SER A 77 11.60 -3.38 13.83
C SER A 77 10.27 -2.64 13.99
N HIS A 78 9.60 -2.34 12.87
CA HIS A 78 8.37 -1.58 12.77
C HIS A 78 7.38 -2.32 11.86
N PRO A 79 6.79 -3.44 12.32
CA PRO A 79 5.80 -4.14 11.52
C PRO A 79 4.59 -3.24 11.24
N ASP A 80 4.31 -2.99 9.97
CA ASP A 80 3.13 -2.24 9.53
C ASP A 80 1.91 -3.19 9.46
N PRO A 81 0.83 -2.91 10.22
CA PRO A 81 -0.41 -3.69 10.13
C PRO A 81 -1.02 -3.74 8.72
N ASN A 82 -0.75 -2.74 7.89
CA ASN A 82 -1.26 -2.61 6.52
C ASN A 82 -0.33 -3.26 5.48
N ALA A 83 0.86 -3.74 5.86
CA ALA A 83 1.78 -4.35 4.91
C ALA A 83 1.26 -5.70 4.40
N MET A 84 1.34 -5.92 3.09
CA MET A 84 0.95 -7.17 2.45
C MET A 84 1.76 -8.38 2.97
N PHE A 85 3.03 -8.15 3.35
CA PHE A 85 3.95 -9.18 3.82
C PHE A 85 4.52 -8.84 5.19
N SER A 86 4.46 -9.79 6.13
CA SER A 86 5.18 -9.73 7.40
C SER A 86 6.57 -10.37 7.28
N TYR A 87 7.50 -9.89 8.11
CA TYR A 87 8.88 -10.35 8.12
C TYR A 87 9.30 -10.79 9.51
N SER A 88 10.04 -11.89 9.61
CA SER A 88 10.62 -12.37 10.86
C SER A 88 12.04 -12.90 10.70
N ARG A 89 12.71 -13.12 11.83
CA ARG A 89 14.04 -13.71 11.85
C ARG A 89 13.95 -15.23 11.83
N GLY A 90 14.54 -15.81 10.80
CA GLY A 90 14.77 -17.23 10.68
C GLY A 90 15.84 -17.75 11.64
N PRO A 91 16.02 -19.08 11.71
CA PRO A 91 16.88 -19.74 12.69
C PRO A 91 18.37 -19.34 12.63
N ASN A 92 18.88 -18.92 11.47
CA ASN A 92 20.27 -18.48 11.30
C ASN A 92 20.41 -16.95 11.21
N GLY A 93 19.37 -16.21 11.57
CA GLY A 93 19.35 -14.75 11.53
C GLY A 93 18.97 -14.14 10.17
N GLU A 94 18.69 -14.96 9.16
CA GLU A 94 18.09 -14.48 7.90
C GLU A 94 16.72 -13.84 8.15
N ILE A 95 16.36 -12.82 7.36
CA ILE A 95 15.03 -12.20 7.41
C ILE A 95 14.16 -12.89 6.37
N LEU A 96 13.16 -13.61 6.85
CA LEU A 96 12.20 -14.37 6.05
C LEU A 96 10.87 -13.61 6.01
N ALA A 97 10.16 -13.67 4.88
CA ALA A 97 8.75 -13.29 4.90
C ALA A 97 7.95 -14.47 5.45
N GLU A 98 7.05 -14.22 6.40
CA GLU A 98 6.44 -15.27 7.24
C GLU A 98 5.25 -16.01 6.63
N ASP A 99 4.63 -15.48 5.59
CA ASP A 99 3.52 -16.05 4.79
C ASP A 99 2.27 -15.16 4.76
N LYS A 100 1.67 -15.09 3.56
CA LYS A 100 0.23 -15.26 3.34
C LYS A 100 0.09 -16.08 2.05
N ASP A 101 -0.81 -17.05 2.03
CA ASP A 101 -1.07 -18.06 0.98
C ASP A 101 -1.46 -17.50 -0.42
N GLU A 102 -1.18 -16.23 -0.71
CA GLU A 102 -1.51 -15.54 -1.96
C GLU A 102 -0.27 -14.93 -2.59
N ILE A 103 0.82 -15.70 -2.68
CA ILE A 103 1.87 -15.35 -3.63
C ILE A 103 1.27 -15.55 -5.03
N PRO A 104 1.30 -14.53 -5.89
CA PRO A 104 0.74 -14.64 -7.22
C PRO A 104 1.28 -15.87 -7.95
N THR A 105 0.44 -16.54 -8.71
CA THR A 105 0.84 -17.72 -9.49
C THR A 105 1.38 -17.34 -10.87
N SER A 106 1.16 -16.08 -11.27
CA SER A 106 1.53 -15.54 -12.58
C SER A 106 2.07 -14.11 -12.47
N LYS A 107 2.80 -13.71 -13.52
CA LYS A 107 3.32 -12.34 -13.66
C LYS A 107 2.16 -11.33 -13.70
N GLU A 108 1.11 -11.65 -14.45
CA GLU A 108 -0.06 -10.79 -14.62
C GLU A 108 -0.83 -10.59 -13.32
N GLU A 109 -0.93 -11.63 -12.49
CA GLU A 109 -1.55 -11.53 -11.16
C GLU A 109 -0.69 -10.71 -10.21
N GLY A 110 0.64 -10.89 -10.25
CA GLY A 110 1.58 -10.10 -9.46
C GLY A 110 1.53 -8.61 -9.82
N GLU A 111 1.49 -8.28 -11.11
CA GLU A 111 1.35 -6.91 -11.59
C GLU A 111 0.04 -6.26 -11.14
N LYS A 112 -1.08 -7.00 -11.17
CA LYS A 112 -2.38 -6.48 -10.70
C LYS A 112 -2.40 -6.21 -9.20
N ILE A 113 -1.89 -7.14 -8.41
CA ILE A 113 -1.81 -6.98 -6.95
C ILE A 113 -0.88 -5.81 -6.61
N TRP A 114 0.25 -5.70 -7.31
CA TRP A 114 1.18 -4.59 -7.13
C TRP A 114 0.53 -3.24 -7.45
N GLN A 115 -0.17 -3.12 -8.58
CA GLN A 115 -0.89 -1.89 -8.92
C GLN A 115 -1.97 -1.56 -7.88
N TRP A 116 -2.69 -2.56 -7.38
CA TRP A 116 -3.71 -2.37 -6.35
C TRP A 116 -3.11 -1.87 -5.03
N GLU A 117 -2.04 -2.49 -4.55
CA GLU A 117 -1.35 -2.05 -3.32
C GLU A 117 -0.75 -0.63 -3.48
N MET A 118 -0.10 -0.35 -4.62
CA MET A 118 0.43 0.99 -4.89
C MET A 118 -0.68 2.03 -5.01
N THR A 119 -1.87 1.66 -5.50
CA THR A 119 -3.07 2.50 -5.51
C THR A 119 -3.51 2.84 -4.09
N LEU A 120 -3.61 1.83 -3.21
CA LEU A 120 -4.01 2.04 -1.81
C LEU A 120 -3.02 2.94 -1.06
N ARG A 121 -1.71 2.66 -1.19
CA ARG A 121 -0.65 3.50 -0.61
C ARG A 121 -0.76 4.95 -1.08
N PHE A 122 -0.98 5.15 -2.38
CA PHE A 122 -1.14 6.49 -2.93
C PHE A 122 -2.39 7.19 -2.37
N ILE A 123 -3.52 6.51 -2.33
CA ILE A 123 -4.77 7.05 -1.78
C ILE A 123 -4.61 7.42 -0.29
N ARG A 124 -3.90 6.61 0.50
CA ARG A 124 -3.59 6.90 1.91
C ARG A 124 -2.62 8.07 2.10
N GLY A 125 -1.84 8.42 1.08
CA GLY A 125 -0.87 9.51 1.17
C GLY A 125 0.51 9.05 1.62
N GLU A 126 0.84 7.78 1.37
CA GLU A 126 2.04 7.14 1.90
C GLU A 126 3.24 7.23 0.94
N ASP A 127 3.03 7.72 -0.28
CA ASP A 127 4.14 8.00 -1.21
C ASP A 127 4.86 9.30 -0.82
N ARG A 128 6.02 9.16 -0.18
CA ARG A 128 6.80 10.28 0.35
C ARG A 128 7.51 11.09 -0.73
N ASP A 129 7.68 10.52 -1.91
CA ASP A 129 8.36 11.19 -3.03
C ASP A 129 7.37 11.98 -3.89
N PHE A 130 6.07 11.78 -3.69
CA PHE A 130 5.00 12.46 -4.41
C PHE A 130 4.54 13.76 -3.70
N ASP A 131 4.41 14.85 -4.47
CA ASP A 131 3.84 16.11 -3.98
C ASP A 131 2.31 16.10 -4.05
N TYR A 132 1.68 15.63 -2.97
CA TYR A 132 0.23 15.55 -2.85
C TYR A 132 -0.50 16.89 -2.95
N THR A 133 0.17 18.03 -2.73
CA THR A 133 -0.50 19.35 -2.83
C THR A 133 -1.04 19.60 -4.24
N THR A 134 -0.36 19.05 -5.25
CA THR A 134 -0.75 19.14 -6.67
C THR A 134 -2.07 18.44 -7.00
N VAL A 135 -2.53 17.54 -6.13
CA VAL A 135 -3.73 16.73 -6.29
C VAL A 135 -4.77 17.09 -5.23
N ASP A 136 -4.36 17.13 -3.96
CA ASP A 136 -5.25 17.34 -2.82
C ASP A 136 -5.88 18.74 -2.82
N GLU A 137 -5.20 19.74 -3.36
CA GLU A 137 -5.70 21.12 -3.47
C GLU A 137 -6.25 21.47 -4.87
N ASN A 138 -6.36 20.47 -5.75
CA ASN A 138 -6.78 20.68 -7.12
C ASN A 138 -8.25 20.26 -7.34
N ASP A 139 -9.13 21.26 -7.40
CA ASP A 139 -10.56 21.09 -7.61
C ASP A 139 -10.91 20.57 -9.04
N ASP A 140 -9.98 20.57 -10.00
CA ASP A 140 -10.22 19.98 -11.33
C ASP A 140 -10.44 18.46 -11.26
N TYR A 141 -9.96 17.81 -10.18
CA TYR A 141 -10.20 16.39 -9.90
C TYR A 141 -11.52 16.12 -9.16
N ASP A 142 -12.31 17.16 -8.88
CA ASP A 142 -13.67 17.02 -8.35
C ASP A 142 -14.68 16.71 -9.46
N ASP A 143 -14.29 16.15 -10.61
CA ASP A 143 -15.24 15.74 -11.64
C ASP A 143 -15.93 14.41 -11.25
N TRP A 144 -16.89 14.54 -10.32
CA TRP A 144 -17.69 13.46 -9.72
C TRP A 144 -18.24 12.49 -10.77
N ASN A 145 -17.88 11.20 -10.63
CA ASN A 145 -18.62 10.11 -11.26
C ASN A 145 -19.20 9.15 -10.20
N GLU A 146 -20.30 8.47 -10.53
CA GLU A 146 -20.95 7.49 -9.63
C GLU A 146 -20.04 6.29 -9.27
N GLU A 147 -18.94 6.06 -10.00
CA GLU A 147 -18.01 4.97 -9.73
C GLU A 147 -17.05 5.27 -8.56
N GLN A 148 -16.74 6.54 -8.32
CA GLN A 148 -15.90 7.00 -7.21
C GLN A 148 -16.60 6.82 -5.85
N GLU A 149 -17.90 7.07 -5.77
CA GLU A 149 -18.69 6.86 -4.53
C GLU A 149 -18.68 5.37 -4.13
N ARG A 150 -18.84 4.45 -5.09
CA ARG A 150 -18.82 3.00 -4.81
C ARG A 150 -17.49 2.50 -4.26
N TYR A 151 -16.36 3.04 -4.73
CA TYR A 151 -15.04 2.57 -4.31
C TYR A 151 -14.81 2.73 -2.80
N PHE A 152 -15.37 3.78 -2.19
CA PHE A 152 -15.25 4.05 -0.76
C PHE A 152 -16.50 3.69 0.07
N ASP A 153 -17.68 3.61 -0.55
CA ASP A 153 -18.89 3.12 0.14
C ASP A 153 -18.81 1.62 0.48
N ASP A 154 -18.04 0.84 -0.29
CA ASP A 154 -17.75 -0.57 0.00
C ASP A 154 -16.65 -0.74 1.07
N GLU A 155 -15.94 0.32 1.50
CA GLU A 155 -15.04 0.28 2.67
C GLU A 155 -15.90 0.28 3.95
N GLU A 156 -15.99 -0.86 4.66
CA GLU A 156 -16.51 -0.85 6.03
C GLU A 156 -15.66 0.13 6.87
N PRO A 157 -16.26 1.06 7.63
CA PRO A 157 -15.49 2.06 8.37
C PRO A 157 -14.57 1.40 9.40
N GLU A 158 -13.26 1.51 9.22
CA GLU A 158 -12.29 1.23 10.27
C GLU A 158 -12.39 2.32 11.34
N TRP A 159 -13.08 2.02 12.44
CA TRP A 159 -13.08 2.87 13.61
C TRP A 159 -11.71 2.81 14.28
N ILE A 160 -10.84 3.78 13.98
CA ILE A 160 -9.64 4.04 14.77
C ILE A 160 -10.10 4.57 16.14
N VAL A 161 -10.28 3.66 17.10
CA VAL A 161 -10.37 4.02 18.51
C VAL A 161 -8.95 4.27 18.98
N GLU A 162 -8.63 5.54 19.23
CA GLU A 162 -7.36 5.96 19.80
C GLU A 162 -7.18 5.26 21.17
N GLY A 163 -6.28 4.28 21.23
CA GLY A 163 -5.78 3.72 22.50
C GLY A 163 -6.06 2.26 22.84
N THR A 164 -6.49 1.38 21.93
CA THR A 164 -6.50 -0.07 22.21
C THR A 164 -6.16 -0.91 20.99
N SER A 165 -5.00 -1.57 21.02
CA SER A 165 -4.62 -2.62 20.08
C SER A 165 -5.61 -3.81 20.15
N GLY A 166 -6.08 -4.26 18.99
CA GLY A 166 -6.43 -5.65 18.68
C GLY A 166 -7.60 -6.31 19.42
N ASP A 167 -8.61 -6.74 18.66
CA ASP A 167 -9.63 -7.75 18.98
C ASP A 167 -10.76 -7.46 19.99
N ASP A 168 -10.74 -6.36 20.75
CA ASP A 168 -11.69 -6.18 21.88
C ASP A 168 -12.74 -5.06 21.68
N VAL A 169 -13.00 -4.66 20.43
CA VAL A 169 -13.99 -3.61 20.09
C VAL A 169 -15.39 -4.20 19.86
N ARG A 170 -15.51 -5.35 19.17
CA ARG A 170 -16.81 -5.99 18.92
C ARG A 170 -17.46 -6.54 20.19
N SER A 171 -16.67 -6.95 21.19
CA SER A 171 -17.13 -7.48 22.48
C SER A 171 -17.69 -6.41 23.41
N ARG A 172 -17.22 -5.14 23.31
CA ARG A 172 -17.64 -4.05 24.21
C ARG A 172 -18.88 -3.25 23.76
N LEU A 173 -19.36 -3.44 22.53
CA LEU A 173 -20.55 -2.70 22.04
C LEU A 173 -21.87 -3.44 22.26
N GLN A 174 -21.87 -4.57 22.98
CA GLN A 174 -23.10 -5.25 23.38
C GLN A 174 -23.55 -4.83 24.79
N GLY A 175 -24.27 -3.72 24.83
CA GLY A 175 -25.42 -3.56 25.72
C GLY A 175 -25.20 -2.92 27.08
N GLU A 176 -25.35 -1.59 27.15
CA GLU A 176 -25.83 -0.90 28.35
C GLU A 176 -26.71 0.31 27.98
N THR A 177 -27.91 0.08 27.44
CA THR A 177 -29.01 1.05 27.62
C THR A 177 -29.78 0.67 28.88
N GLY A 178 -29.13 0.84 30.04
CA GLY A 178 -29.77 0.80 31.34
C GLY A 178 -30.32 2.18 31.67
N VAL A 179 -31.59 2.42 31.36
CA VAL A 179 -32.35 3.54 31.95
C VAL A 179 -32.31 3.36 33.47
N GLN A 180 -31.67 4.29 34.20
CA GLN A 180 -31.80 4.42 35.64
C GLN A 180 -32.75 5.57 35.96
N ASP A 181 -33.84 5.18 36.61
CA ASP A 181 -34.89 6.02 37.18
C ASP A 181 -34.31 6.94 38.28
N PHE A 182 -34.68 8.22 38.26
CA PHE A 182 -34.53 9.16 39.37
C PHE A 182 -35.76 10.07 39.44
#